data_AF-A0A0R1FNW7-F1
#
_entry.id   AF-A0A0R1FNW7-F1
#
_cell.length_a   1.000
_cell.length_b   1.000
_cell.length_c   1.000
_cell.angle_alpha   90.00
_cell.angle_beta   90.00
_cell.angle_gamma   90.00
#
_symmetry.space_group_name_H-M   'P 1'
#
loop_
_entity.id
_entity.type
_entity.pdbx_description
1 polymer ?
#
loop_
_entity_poly.entity_id
_entity_poly.type
_entity_poly.pdbx_seq_one_letter_code
_entity_poly.pdbx_strand_id
1 'polypeptide(L)'
;MNKPKRLGLLIALVGVVVALIAMVFKISAITISNYLFLIGLLFTVIGLIGVLSKGHLFTGWRIFHRKGDDERFENEKIPANKIGGIKNAKIVVRPFAQLTLIIGIIWIAFAIIITL
;
A
#
# COMPACT_ATOMS: atom_id res chain seq x y z
N MET A 1 13.56 17.04 -3.60
CA MET A 1 12.74 15.81 -3.64
C MET A 1 13.01 14.98 -2.39
N ASN A 2 11.98 14.51 -1.66
CA ASN A 2 12.17 13.76 -0.41
C ASN A 2 12.90 12.42 -0.66
N LYS A 3 13.82 12.03 0.23
CA LYS A 3 14.58 10.75 0.16
C LYS A 3 13.75 9.52 -0.25
N PRO A 4 12.55 9.24 0.34
CA PRO A 4 11.74 8.08 -0.05
C PRO A 4 11.20 8.15 -1.48
N LYS A 5 10.87 9.35 -1.99
CA LYS A 5 10.38 9.53 -3.36
C LYS A 5 11.48 9.22 -4.38
N ARG A 6 12.70 9.68 -4.11
CA ARG A 6 13.87 9.37 -4.94
C ARG A 6 14.15 7.88 -4.97
N LEU A 7 14.10 7.22 -3.82
CA LEU A 7 14.32 5.77 -3.72
C LEU A 7 13.24 4.99 -4.47
N GLY A 8 11.96 5.32 -4.30
CA GLY A 8 10.86 4.69 -5.03
C GLY A 8 10.98 4.86 -6.54
N LEU A 9 11.37 6.05 -7.00
CA LEU A 9 11.58 6.31 -8.42
C LEU A 9 12.77 5.52 -8.99
N LEU A 10 13.89 5.43 -8.26
CA LEU A 10 15.03 4.60 -8.66
C LEU A 10 14.66 3.12 -8.78
N ILE A 11 13.96 2.56 -7.78
CA ILE A 11 13.51 1.16 -7.80
C ILE A 11 12.55 0.92 -8.98
N ALA A 12 11.61 1.84 -9.20
CA ALA A 12 10.67 1.74 -10.30
C ALA A 12 11.39 1.71 -11.66
N LEU A 13 12.37 2.60 -11.83
CA LEU A 13 13.17 2.71 -13.06
C LEU A 13 14.02 1.46 -13.30
N VAL A 14 14.64 0.90 -12.24
CA VAL A 14 15.36 -0.38 -12.33
C VAL A 14 14.42 -1.50 -12.80
N GLY A 15 13.19 -1.58 -12.27
CA GLY A 15 12.21 -2.58 -12.71
C GLY A 15 11.83 -2.44 -14.18
N VAL A 16 11.67 -1.21 -14.67
CA VAL A 16 11.41 -0.94 -16.10
C VAL A 16 12.60 -1.36 -16.96
N VAL A 17 13.83 -1.08 -16.53
CA VAL A 17 15.04 -1.52 -17.25
C VAL A 17 15.11 -3.05 -17.33
N VAL A 18 14.81 -3.75 -16.24
CA VAL A 18 14.73 -5.23 -16.24
C VAL A 18 13.67 -5.73 -17.22
N ALA A 19 12.50 -5.10 -17.27
CA ALA A 19 11.45 -5.44 -18.23
C ALA A 19 11.88 -5.21 -19.69
N LEU A 20 12.60 -4.13 -19.97
CA LEU A 20 13.17 -3.87 -21.30
C LEU A 20 14.23 -4.91 -21.67
N ILE A 21 15.10 -5.30 -20.73
CA ILE A 21 16.07 -6.37 -20.94
C ILE A 21 15.35 -7.69 -21.26
N ALA A 22 14.27 -8.01 -20.53
CA ALA A 22 13.46 -9.19 -20.80
C ALA A 22 12.86 -9.20 -22.21
N MET A 23 12.48 -8.04 -22.76
CA MET A 23 12.04 -7.93 -24.16
C MET A 23 13.17 -8.25 -25.15
N VAL A 24 14.41 -7.83 -24.87
CA VAL A 24 15.58 -8.17 -25.72
C VAL A 24 15.80 -9.69 -25.79
N PHE A 25 15.49 -10.42 -24.71
CA PHE A 25 15.52 -11.88 -24.68
C PHE A 25 14.32 -12.56 -25.36
N LYS A 26 13.50 -11.83 -26.13
CA LYS A 26 12.31 -12.32 -26.85
C LYS A 26 11.22 -12.93 -25.95
N ILE A 27 11.18 -12.56 -24.67
CA ILE A 27 10.03 -12.88 -23.81
C ILE A 27 8.82 -12.10 -24.33
N SER A 28 7.64 -12.74 -24.34
CA SER A 28 6.44 -12.11 -24.88
C SER A 28 6.11 -10.81 -24.11
N ALA A 29 5.80 -9.74 -24.85
CA ALA A 29 5.43 -8.45 -24.27
C ALA A 29 4.23 -8.56 -23.32
N ILE A 30 3.28 -9.45 -23.66
CA ILE A 30 2.10 -9.76 -22.83
C ILE A 30 2.53 -10.36 -21.48
N THR A 31 3.47 -11.32 -21.48
CA THR A 31 3.97 -11.92 -20.23
C THR A 31 4.63 -10.86 -19.36
N ILE A 32 5.47 -9.99 -19.93
CA ILE A 32 6.17 -8.93 -19.20
C ILE A 32 5.17 -7.93 -18.61
N SER A 33 4.19 -7.50 -19.40
CA SER A 33 3.13 -6.60 -18.93
C SER A 33 2.33 -7.21 -17.78
N ASN A 34 1.93 -8.48 -17.88
CA ASN A 34 1.20 -9.16 -16.82
C ASN A 34 1.98 -9.19 -15.50
N TYR A 35 3.28 -9.49 -15.53
CA TYR A 35 4.11 -9.45 -14.33
C TYR A 35 4.28 -8.04 -13.78
N LEU A 36 4.56 -7.04 -14.63
CA LEU A 36 4.63 -5.64 -14.22
C LEU A 36 3.32 -5.16 -13.57
N PHE A 37 2.18 -5.53 -14.15
CA PHE A 37 0.86 -5.19 -13.64
C PHE A 37 0.59 -5.86 -12.30
N LEU A 38 0.84 -7.17 -12.18
CA LEU A 38 0.53 -7.94 -10.98
C LEU A 38 1.41 -7.50 -9.80
N ILE A 39 2.71 -7.31 -10.04
CA ILE A 39 3.62 -6.83 -9.01
C ILE A 39 3.32 -5.35 -8.68
N GLY A 40 3.05 -4.51 -9.68
CA GLY A 40 2.65 -3.12 -9.48
C GLY A 40 1.35 -2.98 -8.65
N LEU A 41 0.39 -3.87 -8.88
CA LEU A 41 -0.84 -3.97 -8.11
C LEU A 41 -0.54 -4.35 -6.65
N LEU A 42 0.31 -5.35 -6.43
CA LEU A 42 0.73 -5.76 -5.08
C LEU A 42 1.36 -4.59 -4.31
N PHE A 43 2.29 -3.85 -4.92
CA PHE A 43 2.89 -2.67 -4.30
C PHE A 43 1.87 -1.57 -3.99
N THR A 44 0.90 -1.37 -4.89
CA THR A 44 -0.19 -0.40 -4.70
C THR A 44 -1.05 -0.80 -3.50
N VAL A 45 -1.45 -2.06 -3.39
CA VAL A 45 -2.24 -2.58 -2.26
C VAL A 45 -1.47 -2.43 -0.94
N ILE A 46 -0.19 -2.79 -0.90
CA ILE A 46 0.67 -2.59 0.29
C ILE A 46 0.75 -1.11 0.66
N GLY A 47 0.88 -0.23 -0.32
CA GLY A 47 0.88 1.22 -0.12
C GLY A 47 -0.43 1.73 0.48
N LEU A 48 -1.56 1.27 -0.06
CA LEU A 48 -2.90 1.59 0.46
C LEU A 48 -3.07 1.11 1.91
N ILE A 49 -2.66 -0.12 2.23
CA ILE A 49 -2.66 -0.62 3.61
C ILE A 49 -1.80 0.28 4.50
N GLY A 50 -0.62 0.70 4.03
CA GLY A 50 0.25 1.64 4.72
C GLY A 50 -0.41 3.00 5.01
N VAL A 51 -1.21 3.52 4.07
CA VAL A 51 -1.98 4.76 4.27
C VAL A 51 -3.13 4.54 5.26
N LEU A 52 -3.92 3.48 5.05
CA LEU A 52 -5.13 3.18 5.82
C LEU A 52 -4.81 2.80 7.28
N SER A 53 -3.69 2.12 7.52
CA SER A 53 -3.19 1.80 8.86
C SER A 53 -3.00 3.01 9.75
N LYS A 54 -2.64 4.17 9.16
CA LYS A 54 -2.46 5.41 9.92
C LYS A 54 -3.74 6.22 10.09
N GLY A 55 -4.75 6.01 9.24
CA GLY A 55 -6.09 6.56 9.45
C GLY A 55 -6.83 5.93 10.62
N HIS A 56 -6.19 5.04 11.38
CA HIS A 56 -6.81 4.28 12.47
C HIS A 56 -8.07 3.52 12.00
N LEU A 57 -8.21 3.29 10.69
CA LEU A 57 -9.36 2.59 10.08
C LEU A 57 -9.40 1.12 10.46
N PHE A 58 -8.24 0.55 10.81
CA PHE A 58 -8.15 -0.81 11.38
C PHE A 58 -8.32 -0.84 12.91
N THR A 59 -8.42 0.32 13.59
CA THR A 59 -8.74 0.34 15.03
C THR A 59 -10.21 -0.01 15.22
N GLY A 60 -10.47 -1.18 15.80
CA GLY A 60 -11.81 -1.74 15.95
C GLY A 60 -12.09 -3.00 15.12
N TRP A 61 -11.24 -3.31 14.11
CA TRP A 61 -11.42 -4.51 13.26
C TRP A 61 -11.36 -5.83 14.05
N ARG A 62 -10.63 -5.85 15.17
CA ARG A 62 -10.47 -7.03 16.02
C ARG A 62 -10.99 -6.79 17.44
N ILE A 63 -12.22 -6.28 17.57
CA ILE A 63 -12.96 -6.45 18.82
C ILE A 63 -13.68 -7.80 18.69
N PHE A 64 -13.01 -8.87 19.13
CA PHE A 64 -13.61 -10.20 19.21
C PHE A 64 -14.47 -10.25 20.48
N HIS A 65 -15.79 -10.27 20.34
CA HIS A 65 -16.68 -10.58 21.46
C HIS A 65 -16.63 -12.08 21.71
N ARG A 66 -15.94 -12.50 22.77
CA ARG A 66 -16.02 -13.88 23.25
C ARG A 66 -17.31 -13.99 24.07
N LYS A 67 -18.18 -14.94 23.73
CA LYS A 67 -19.45 -15.18 24.44
C LYS A 67 -19.12 -15.49 25.91
N GLY A 68 -19.49 -14.60 26.84
CA GLY A 68 -19.16 -14.69 28.28
C GLY A 68 -18.15 -13.67 28.84
N ASP A 69 -17.73 -12.67 28.07
CA ASP A 69 -16.86 -11.56 28.53
C ASP A 69 -17.67 -10.31 28.97
N ASP A 70 -18.96 -10.46 29.30
CA ASP A 70 -19.88 -9.34 29.61
C ASP A 70 -19.42 -8.53 30.84
N GLU A 71 -18.81 -9.18 31.84
CA GLU A 71 -18.36 -8.52 33.07
C GLU A 71 -17.10 -7.64 32.90
N ARG A 72 -16.25 -7.89 31.89
CA ARG A 72 -15.00 -7.12 31.72
C ARG A 72 -15.23 -5.71 31.18
N PHE A 73 -16.35 -5.47 30.49
CA PHE A 73 -16.53 -4.25 29.70
C PHE A 73 -17.78 -3.44 30.07
N GLU A 74 -18.67 -3.93 30.94
CA GLU A 74 -19.85 -3.17 31.39
C GLU A 74 -19.51 -1.89 32.15
N ASN A 75 -18.37 -1.84 32.84
CA ASN A 75 -17.96 -0.70 33.66
C ASN A 75 -16.74 0.08 33.13
N GLU A 76 -16.10 -0.39 32.06
CA GLU A 76 -15.01 0.34 31.42
C GLU A 76 -15.60 1.44 30.53
N LYS A 77 -15.69 2.66 31.07
CA LYS A 77 -16.02 3.85 30.27
C LYS A 77 -15.02 3.96 29.12
N ILE A 78 -15.49 3.63 27.93
CA ILE A 78 -14.76 3.88 26.68
C ILE A 78 -14.41 5.37 26.65
N PRO A 79 -13.12 5.76 26.64
CA PRO A 79 -12.73 7.17 26.70
C PRO A 79 -13.00 7.85 25.35
N ALA A 80 -14.26 8.20 25.10
CA ALA A 80 -14.78 8.70 23.82
C ALA A 80 -14.00 9.92 23.29
N ASN A 81 -13.62 10.85 24.18
CA ASN A 81 -12.84 12.03 23.81
C ASN A 81 -11.43 11.66 23.29
N LYS A 82 -10.78 10.69 23.93
CA LYS A 82 -9.45 10.20 23.54
C LYS A 82 -9.52 9.46 22.20
N ILE A 83 -10.56 8.66 21.99
CA ILE A 83 -10.79 7.92 20.73
C ILE A 83 -11.17 8.88 19.59
N GLY A 84 -12.02 9.88 19.85
CA GLY A 84 -12.39 10.90 18.87
C GLY A 84 -11.17 11.70 18.39
N GLY A 85 -10.27 12.09 19.29
CA GLY A 85 -9.01 12.75 18.93
C GLY A 85 -8.08 11.87 18.08
N ILE A 86 -8.01 10.57 18.37
CA ILE A 86 -7.20 9.61 17.60
C ILE A 86 -7.80 9.37 16.20
N LYS A 87 -9.12 9.25 16.10
CA LYS A 87 -9.82 9.09 14.80
C LYS A 87 -9.76 10.33 13.93
N ASN A 88 -9.73 11.52 14.54
CA ASN A 88 -9.57 12.80 13.85
C ASN A 88 -8.10 13.15 13.53
N ALA A 89 -7.15 12.25 13.82
CA ALA A 89 -5.76 12.47 13.47
C ALA A 89 -5.59 12.56 11.95
N LYS A 90 -4.74 13.50 11.51
CA LYS A 90 -4.46 13.71 10.09
C LYS A 90 -3.95 12.43 9.44
N ILE A 91 -4.51 12.08 8.29
CA ILE A 91 -3.98 11.00 7.44
C ILE A 91 -2.64 11.46 6.88
N VAL A 92 -1.55 10.87 7.38
CA VAL A 92 -0.19 11.18 6.93
C VAL A 92 0.35 9.99 6.14
N VAL A 93 0.67 10.24 4.86
CA VAL A 93 1.30 9.23 4.00
C VAL A 93 2.76 9.07 4.43
N ARG A 94 3.08 7.92 5.05
CA ARG A 94 4.44 7.60 5.50
C ARG A 94 5.41 7.44 4.32
N PRO A 95 6.73 7.66 4.53
CA PRO A 95 7.77 7.39 3.54
C PRO A 95 7.67 6.01 2.88
N PHE A 96 7.34 4.97 3.65
CA PHE A 96 7.16 3.61 3.14
C PHE A 96 5.97 3.49 2.18
N ALA A 97 4.79 4.00 2.57
CA ALA A 97 3.61 4.00 1.72
C ALA A 97 3.82 4.87 0.45
N GLN A 98 4.53 5.99 0.57
CA GLN A 98 4.92 6.80 -0.59
C GLN A 98 5.78 5.99 -1.57
N LEU A 99 6.76 5.23 -1.06
CA LEU A 99 7.66 4.44 -1.88
C LEU A 99 6.90 3.36 -2.65
N THR A 100 6.06 2.57 -1.97
CA THR A 100 5.33 1.47 -2.60
C THR A 100 4.27 1.97 -3.58
N LEU A 101 3.58 3.07 -3.27
CA LEU A 101 2.62 3.69 -4.20
C LEU A 101 3.31 4.22 -5.47
N ILE A 102 4.48 4.86 -5.35
CA ILE A 102 5.22 5.35 -6.51
C ILE A 102 5.64 4.18 -7.43
N ILE A 103 6.19 3.11 -6.85
CA ILE A 103 6.58 1.92 -7.61
C ILE A 103 5.37 1.30 -8.30
N GLY A 104 4.29 1.08 -7.55
CA GLY A 104 3.08 0.46 -8.05
C GLY A 104 2.44 1.22 -9.20
N ILE A 105 2.26 2.53 -9.06
CA ILE A 105 1.66 3.39 -10.10
C ILE A 105 2.51 3.38 -11.37
N ILE A 106 3.83 3.52 -11.24
CA ILE A 106 4.73 3.55 -12.41
C ILE A 106 4.68 2.20 -13.14
N TRP A 107 4.77 1.08 -12.44
CA TRP A 107 4.77 -0.23 -13.09
C TRP A 107 3.42 -0.58 -13.73
N ILE A 108 2.30 -0.19 -13.11
CA ILE A 108 0.98 -0.33 -13.73
C ILE A 108 0.88 0.52 -15.00
N ALA A 109 1.34 1.78 -14.96
CA ALA A 109 1.32 2.65 -16.14
C ALA A 109 2.15 2.06 -17.30
N PHE A 110 3.35 1.56 -17.00
CA PHE A 110 4.20 0.90 -18.00
C PHE A 110 3.59 -0.40 -18.52
N ALA A 111 2.97 -1.21 -17.67
CA ALA A 111 2.27 -2.42 -18.11
C ALA A 111 1.18 -2.09 -19.13
N ILE A 112 0.34 -1.08 -18.84
CA ILE A 112 -0.72 -0.63 -19.75
C ILE A 112 -0.13 -0.13 -21.08
N ILE A 113 0.96 0.65 -21.04
CA ILE A 113 1.64 1.15 -22.24
C ILE A 113 2.22 0.00 -23.08
N ILE A 114 2.78 -1.04 -22.46
CA ILE A 114 3.34 -2.21 -23.17
C ILE A 114 2.22 -3.06 -23.79
N THR A 115 1.04 -3.07 -23.19
CA THR A 115 -0.12 -3.84 -23.67
C THR A 115 -0.86 -3.17 -24.83
N LEU A 116 -0.88 -1.84 -24.88
CA LEU A 116 -1.47 -1.04 -25.97
C LEU A 116 -0.62 -1.12 -27.25
#